data_AF-A0A809WZ78-F1
#
_entry.id   AF-A0A809WZ78-F1
#
_cell.length_a   1.000
_cell.length_b   1.000
_cell.length_c   1.000
_cell.angle_alpha   90.00
_cell.angle_beta   90.00
_cell.angle_gamma   90.00
#
_symmetry.space_group_name_H-M   'P 1'
#
loop_
_entity.id
_entity.type
_entity.pdbx_description
1 polymer ?
#
loop_
_entity_poly.entity_id
_entity_poly.type
_entity_poly.pdbx_seq_one_letter_code
_entity_poly.pdbx_strand_id
1 'polypeptide(L)'
;MRIVGLFNRLDLAPADWKYCGEHRIVYEKGNPVSPTNRLTIIFEAALDNPEPQKGGEGCKAVAEFWDGLKGKSGDELATQLEMFYFKGLAGKTRPVVHYLQYGLPFGQVRANLFVNQPKFLWQLREWHLRPNADGTLNFVPDTVKANALPSLYGQAIAGEDPRLAALRQQFSNELIATYVDAIADTDEQALSKGSKATLDTLLFKMGVPISDKYNTFESTASGSDDDPLVNAQKGGGLLPRIKPKLDSAKLSQGCSMTSEQILNRIGAQSCGGCHHFSGGKSIASLGPGTELKWPDMPGFVHIDENGDISILLKDFFLPSRRQNLIDFLKAPAAPQVSASARSFDDFRTRLAEPGSLSTTDTDIRRSDLRTADKLTEGAFTRFRSAD
;
A
#
# COMPACT_ATOMS: atom_id res chain seq x y z
N MET A 1 14.99 -17.80 -11.43
CA MET A 1 14.07 -16.64 -11.46
C MET A 1 14.78 -15.49 -12.14
N ARG A 2 14.08 -14.63 -12.87
CA ARG A 2 14.66 -13.44 -13.54
C ARG A 2 14.09 -12.16 -12.92
N ILE A 3 14.82 -11.06 -12.99
CA ILE A 3 14.31 -9.75 -12.60
C ILE A 3 13.41 -9.23 -13.72
N VAL A 4 12.21 -8.78 -13.39
CA VAL A 4 11.22 -8.25 -14.36
C VAL A 4 10.77 -6.82 -14.06
N GLY A 5 11.16 -6.27 -12.90
CA GLY A 5 10.81 -4.90 -12.57
C GLY A 5 11.63 -4.35 -11.40
N LEU A 6 11.95 -3.06 -11.50
CA LEU A 6 12.61 -2.25 -10.48
C LEU A 6 11.79 -0.98 -10.27
N PHE A 7 11.46 -0.65 -9.03
CA PHE A 7 10.54 0.46 -8.73
C PHE A 7 11.08 1.42 -7.68
N ASN A 8 10.82 2.70 -7.90
CA ASN A 8 10.96 3.77 -6.91
C ASN A 8 9.59 4.12 -6.33
N ARG A 9 9.49 4.10 -5.00
CA ARG A 9 8.36 4.60 -4.22
C ARG A 9 8.85 5.53 -3.11
N LEU A 10 9.67 6.52 -3.47
CA LEU A 10 10.03 7.63 -2.59
C LEU A 10 8.77 8.34 -2.03
N ASP A 11 7.66 8.31 -2.78
CA ASP A 11 6.36 8.78 -2.32
C ASP A 11 5.80 8.01 -1.11
N LEU A 12 6.39 6.89 -0.72
CA LEU A 12 6.02 6.15 0.51
C LEU A 12 6.94 6.45 1.70
N ALA A 13 7.81 7.46 1.61
CA ALA A 13 8.54 7.92 2.77
C ALA A 13 7.56 8.42 3.85
N PRO A 14 7.79 8.09 5.13
CA PRO A 14 6.97 8.57 6.23
C PRO A 14 7.25 10.07 6.48
N ALA A 15 6.35 10.77 7.17
CA ALA A 15 6.52 12.20 7.47
C ALA A 15 7.82 12.52 8.21
N ASP A 16 8.24 11.61 9.10
CA ASP A 16 9.47 11.74 9.87
C ASP A 16 10.74 11.38 9.07
N TRP A 17 10.59 10.92 7.83
CA TRP A 17 11.67 10.50 6.94
C TRP A 17 12.63 9.48 7.57
N LYS A 18 12.19 8.63 8.50
CA LYS A 18 13.08 7.58 9.06
C LYS A 18 13.57 6.59 8.01
N TYR A 19 12.88 6.48 6.87
CA TYR A 19 13.35 5.77 5.67
C TYR A 19 12.99 6.56 4.40
N CYS A 20 13.78 6.39 3.34
CA CYS A 20 13.67 7.06 2.05
C CYS A 20 12.64 6.39 1.11
N GLY A 21 11.46 6.08 1.63
CA GLY A 21 10.42 5.37 0.91
C GLY A 21 10.76 3.90 0.61
N GLU A 22 10.00 3.31 -0.32
CA GLU A 22 10.17 1.91 -0.69
C GLU A 22 10.86 1.75 -2.06
N HIS A 23 11.77 0.78 -2.16
CA HIS A 23 12.38 0.40 -3.45
C HIS A 23 12.18 -1.09 -3.68
N ARG A 24 11.71 -1.44 -4.89
CA ARG A 24 11.20 -2.79 -5.15
C ARG A 24 11.97 -3.48 -6.24
N ILE A 25 12.32 -4.74 -6.02
CA ILE A 25 12.81 -5.66 -7.04
C ILE A 25 11.83 -6.82 -7.19
N VAL A 26 11.40 -7.07 -8.43
CA VAL A 26 10.45 -8.13 -8.76
C VAL A 26 11.17 -9.25 -9.48
N TYR A 27 11.10 -10.44 -8.90
CA TYR A 27 11.55 -11.67 -9.51
C TYR A 27 10.37 -12.46 -10.05
N GLU A 28 10.54 -13.06 -11.22
CA GLU A 28 9.56 -13.95 -11.82
C GLU A 28 10.12 -15.38 -11.91
N LYS A 29 9.27 -16.34 -11.58
CA LYS A 29 9.41 -17.77 -11.87
C LYS A 29 8.47 -18.15 -13.00
N GLY A 30 8.95 -19.09 -13.83
CA GLY A 30 8.23 -19.59 -14.98
C GLY A 30 8.74 -18.96 -16.26
N ASN A 31 9.93 -19.35 -16.72
CA ASN A 31 10.36 -19.04 -18.08
C ASN A 31 10.62 -20.37 -18.82
N PRO A 32 9.73 -20.80 -19.74
CA PRO A 32 8.47 -20.16 -20.11
C PRO A 32 7.41 -20.23 -18.98
N VAL A 33 6.48 -19.26 -18.97
CA VAL A 33 5.40 -19.18 -17.98
C VAL A 33 4.40 -20.31 -18.25
N SER A 34 3.97 -21.01 -17.21
CA SER A 34 2.84 -21.95 -17.28
C SER A 34 1.90 -21.74 -16.10
N PRO A 35 0.62 -22.16 -16.18
CA PRO A 35 -0.31 -22.05 -15.05
C PRO A 35 0.23 -22.68 -13.75
N THR A 36 1.01 -23.76 -13.85
CA THR A 36 1.61 -24.46 -12.70
C THR A 36 2.94 -23.85 -12.21
N ASN A 37 3.52 -22.92 -12.96
CA ASN A 37 4.87 -22.40 -12.72
C ASN A 37 4.93 -20.86 -12.71
N ARG A 38 3.78 -20.19 -12.55
CA ARG A 38 3.66 -18.73 -12.58
C ARG A 38 3.67 -18.15 -11.16
N LEU A 39 4.73 -17.43 -10.83
CA LEU A 39 4.94 -16.80 -9.53
C LEU A 39 5.80 -15.56 -9.71
N THR A 40 5.41 -14.45 -9.09
CA THR A 40 6.34 -13.34 -8.84
C THR A 40 6.60 -13.16 -7.36
N ILE A 41 7.86 -12.89 -7.00
CA ILE A 41 8.28 -12.53 -5.64
C ILE A 41 8.81 -11.10 -5.70
N ILE A 42 8.26 -10.25 -4.85
CA ILE A 42 8.51 -8.82 -4.80
C ILE A 42 9.18 -8.52 -3.47
N PHE A 43 10.42 -8.05 -3.50
CA PHE A 43 11.09 -7.54 -2.32
C PHE A 43 10.91 -6.03 -2.29
N GLU A 44 10.27 -5.51 -1.24
CA GLU A 44 9.93 -4.08 -1.09
C GLU A 44 10.70 -3.54 0.10
N ALA A 45 11.86 -2.97 -0.21
CA ALA A 45 12.80 -2.49 0.77
C ALA A 45 12.35 -1.14 1.28
N ALA A 46 12.15 -0.97 2.59
CA ALA A 46 12.15 0.35 3.19
C ALA A 46 13.60 0.79 3.37
N LEU A 47 14.09 1.60 2.43
CA LEU A 47 15.50 1.97 2.39
C LEU A 47 15.79 3.03 3.44
N ASP A 48 16.72 2.72 4.33
CA ASP A 48 17.02 3.60 5.45
C ASP A 48 17.43 5.00 5.03
N ASN A 49 17.00 5.97 5.85
CA ASN A 49 17.55 7.31 5.75
C ASN A 49 19.01 7.27 6.22
N PRO A 50 19.97 7.62 5.35
CA PRO A 50 21.38 7.59 5.71
C PRO A 50 21.78 8.69 6.70
N GLU A 51 20.95 9.73 6.82
CA GLU A 51 21.17 10.86 7.74
C GLU A 51 19.83 11.22 8.42
N PRO A 52 19.29 10.35 9.31
CA PRO A 52 17.96 10.51 9.89
C PRO A 52 17.79 11.83 10.67
N GLN A 53 18.88 12.36 11.23
CA GLN A 53 18.92 13.68 11.90
C GLN A 53 18.65 14.87 10.97
N LYS A 54 18.73 14.67 9.64
CA LYS A 54 18.43 15.69 8.63
C LYS A 54 17.03 15.53 8.04
N GLY A 55 16.21 14.60 8.53
CA GLY A 55 14.89 14.30 7.97
C GLY A 55 14.99 14.05 6.46
N GLY A 56 14.11 14.67 5.68
CA GLY A 56 14.06 14.50 4.23
C GLY A 56 15.37 14.81 3.51
N GLU A 57 16.17 15.77 3.96
CA GLU A 57 17.46 16.09 3.30
C GLU A 57 18.43 14.91 3.30
N GLY A 58 18.37 14.01 4.29
CA GLY A 58 19.17 12.79 4.29
C GLY A 58 18.83 11.84 3.13
N CYS A 59 17.60 11.90 2.63
CA CYS A 59 17.14 11.09 1.50
C CYS A 59 17.39 11.71 0.13
N LYS A 60 17.94 12.93 0.07
CA LYS A 60 18.14 13.67 -1.19
C LYS A 60 19.03 12.93 -2.18
N ALA A 61 20.08 12.27 -1.69
CA ALA A 61 20.96 11.48 -2.53
C ALA A 61 20.25 10.30 -3.23
N VAL A 62 19.23 9.72 -2.61
CA VAL A 62 18.41 8.67 -3.22
C VAL A 62 17.53 9.25 -4.32
N ALA A 63 16.93 10.41 -4.08
CA ALA A 63 16.13 11.12 -5.08
C ALA A 63 16.97 11.56 -6.29
N GLU A 64 18.15 12.14 -6.04
CA GLU A 64 19.10 12.56 -7.08
C GLU A 64 19.58 11.37 -7.91
N PHE A 65 19.82 10.21 -7.27
CA PHE A 65 20.16 8.98 -8.00
C PHE A 65 19.06 8.62 -9.01
N TRP A 66 17.80 8.54 -8.55
CA TRP A 66 16.67 8.19 -9.43
C TRP A 66 16.43 9.23 -10.53
N ASP A 67 16.58 10.52 -10.22
CA ASP A 67 16.48 11.60 -11.21
C ASP A 67 17.59 11.51 -12.26
N GLY A 68 18.81 11.19 -11.82
CA GLY A 68 19.99 11.06 -12.66
C GLY A 68 19.93 9.91 -13.66
N LEU A 69 19.03 8.93 -13.49
CA LEU A 69 18.80 7.81 -14.43
C LEU A 69 18.16 8.25 -15.76
N LYS A 70 17.58 9.45 -15.82
CA LYS A 70 16.94 9.97 -17.04
C LYS A 70 17.92 10.04 -18.20
N GLY A 71 17.51 9.52 -19.36
CA GLY A 71 18.27 9.61 -20.61
C GLY A 71 19.51 8.71 -20.69
N LYS A 72 19.77 7.86 -19.69
CA LYS A 72 20.85 6.86 -19.77
C LYS A 72 20.54 5.79 -20.81
N SER A 73 21.60 5.25 -21.41
CA SER A 73 21.50 4.05 -22.24
C SER A 73 21.14 2.81 -21.40
N GLY A 74 20.76 1.71 -22.05
CA GLY A 74 20.40 0.46 -21.38
C GLY A 74 21.51 -0.09 -20.48
N ASP A 75 22.76 -0.09 -20.96
CA ASP A 75 23.91 -0.63 -20.23
C ASP A 75 24.30 0.25 -19.04
N GLU A 76 24.29 1.58 -19.23
CA GLU A 76 24.53 2.53 -18.14
C GLU A 76 23.44 2.46 -17.07
N LEU A 77 22.18 2.35 -17.50
CA LEU A 77 21.04 2.21 -16.60
C LEU A 77 21.14 0.92 -15.78
N ALA A 78 21.45 -0.20 -16.43
CA ALA A 78 21.64 -1.49 -15.77
C ALA A 78 22.79 -1.42 -14.74
N THR A 79 23.93 -0.86 -15.12
CA THR A 79 25.11 -0.71 -14.24
C THR A 79 24.77 0.11 -12.99
N GLN A 80 24.05 1.22 -13.16
CA GLN A 80 23.69 2.10 -12.04
C GLN A 80 22.62 1.50 -11.13
N LEU A 81 21.63 0.82 -11.71
CA LEU A 81 20.63 0.09 -10.93
C LEU A 81 21.24 -1.08 -10.17
N GLU A 82 22.16 -1.85 -10.79
CA GLU A 82 22.87 -2.93 -10.10
C GLU A 82 23.67 -2.41 -8.91
N MET A 83 24.39 -1.30 -9.10
CA MET A 83 25.11 -0.62 -8.02
C MET A 83 24.16 -0.23 -6.88
N PHE A 84 23.04 0.45 -7.18
CA PHE A 84 22.09 0.85 -6.14
C PHE A 84 21.45 -0.33 -5.41
N TYR A 85 21.04 -1.37 -6.14
CA TYR A 85 20.33 -2.50 -5.55
C TYR A 85 21.25 -3.46 -4.78
N PHE A 86 22.48 -3.68 -5.23
CA PHE A 86 23.36 -4.71 -4.65
C PHE A 86 24.60 -4.17 -3.93
N LYS A 87 24.96 -2.90 -4.12
CA LYS A 87 26.10 -2.25 -3.45
C LYS A 87 25.69 -1.04 -2.60
N GLY A 88 24.55 -0.42 -2.91
CA GLY A 88 24.12 0.84 -2.30
C GLY A 88 24.86 2.05 -2.86
N LEU A 89 24.40 3.25 -2.53
CA LEU A 89 25.07 4.48 -2.95
C LEU A 89 26.32 4.68 -2.10
N ALA A 90 27.49 4.78 -2.73
CA ALA A 90 28.81 4.79 -2.09
C ALA A 90 28.88 5.74 -0.87
N GLY A 91 29.01 5.15 0.33
CA GLY A 91 29.12 5.89 1.60
C GLY A 91 27.84 6.58 2.08
N LYS A 92 26.73 6.42 1.34
CA LYS A 92 25.43 7.02 1.68
C LYS A 92 24.47 5.94 2.15
N THR A 93 24.11 4.99 1.29
CA THR A 93 23.09 3.99 1.62
C THR A 93 23.66 2.58 1.61
N ARG A 94 23.03 1.70 2.38
CA ARG A 94 23.15 0.25 2.20
C ARG A 94 22.47 -0.19 0.88
N PRO A 95 22.79 -1.38 0.34
CA PRO A 95 22.12 -1.91 -0.86
C PRO A 95 20.63 -2.08 -0.63
N VAL A 96 19.77 -1.76 -1.61
CA VAL A 96 18.31 -2.03 -1.51
C VAL A 96 18.03 -3.51 -1.19
N VAL A 97 18.82 -4.42 -1.77
CA VAL A 97 18.76 -5.85 -1.48
C VAL A 97 19.54 -6.16 -0.22
N HIS A 98 18.89 -5.97 0.92
CA HIS A 98 19.44 -6.28 2.23
C HIS A 98 18.33 -6.72 3.20
N TYR A 99 18.55 -7.79 3.95
CA TYR A 99 17.49 -8.40 4.79
C TYR A 99 16.88 -7.44 5.83
N LEU A 100 17.68 -6.52 6.37
CA LEU A 100 17.22 -5.48 7.31
C LEU A 100 16.19 -4.52 6.72
N GLN A 101 15.99 -4.48 5.40
CA GLN A 101 15.00 -3.62 4.76
C GLN A 101 13.68 -4.31 4.47
N TYR A 102 13.53 -5.59 4.81
CA TYR A 102 12.36 -6.41 4.46
C TYR A 102 11.53 -6.82 5.66
N GLY A 103 11.43 -6.00 6.71
CA GLY A 103 10.65 -6.35 7.89
C GLY A 103 11.03 -5.68 9.21
N LEU A 104 12.20 -5.02 9.28
CA LEU A 104 12.76 -4.52 10.53
C LEU A 104 13.03 -3.00 10.50
N PRO A 105 12.11 -2.18 11.03
CA PRO A 105 10.69 -2.45 11.28
C PRO A 105 9.80 -2.30 10.03
N PHE A 106 10.37 -1.84 8.92
CA PHE A 106 9.64 -1.53 7.69
C PHE A 106 10.10 -2.39 6.52
N GLY A 107 9.34 -2.27 5.44
CA GLY A 107 9.47 -3.11 4.26
C GLY A 107 8.82 -4.47 4.43
N GLN A 108 8.79 -5.21 3.32
CA GLN A 108 8.05 -6.45 3.19
C GLN A 108 8.55 -7.26 1.99
N VAL A 109 8.20 -8.54 1.98
CA VAL A 109 8.28 -9.38 0.79
C VAL A 109 6.87 -9.81 0.44
N ARG A 110 6.48 -9.68 -0.83
CA ARG A 110 5.16 -10.08 -1.32
C ARG A 110 5.30 -11.09 -2.44
N ALA A 111 4.29 -11.91 -2.65
CA ALA A 111 4.25 -12.79 -3.82
C ALA A 111 2.88 -12.79 -4.47
N ASN A 112 2.89 -12.78 -5.80
CA ASN A 112 1.73 -13.11 -6.62
C ASN A 112 1.81 -14.60 -6.95
N LEU A 113 0.94 -15.38 -6.34
CA LEU A 113 0.87 -16.82 -6.48
C LEU A 113 -0.24 -17.17 -7.47
N PHE A 114 0.09 -17.94 -8.51
CA PHE A 114 -0.90 -18.57 -9.40
C PHE A 114 -0.82 -20.09 -9.31
N VAL A 115 -0.34 -20.64 -8.18
CA VAL A 115 0.07 -22.05 -8.06
C VAL A 115 -0.96 -22.94 -7.35
N ASN A 116 -2.12 -22.40 -6.98
CA ASN A 116 -3.12 -23.13 -6.19
C ASN A 116 -4.01 -24.02 -7.07
N GLN A 117 -3.75 -25.33 -7.07
CA GLN A 117 -4.61 -26.33 -7.74
C GLN A 117 -5.99 -26.42 -7.05
N PRO A 118 -7.09 -26.75 -7.77
CA PRO A 118 -7.17 -27.09 -9.20
C PRO A 118 -7.45 -25.88 -10.13
N LYS A 119 -7.65 -24.69 -9.59
CA LYS A 119 -8.11 -23.51 -10.36
C LYS A 119 -7.04 -22.45 -10.63
N PHE A 120 -5.82 -22.62 -10.13
CA PHE A 120 -4.70 -21.65 -10.21
C PHE A 120 -5.12 -20.23 -9.87
N LEU A 121 -5.88 -20.09 -8.78
CA LEU A 121 -6.39 -18.79 -8.34
C LEU A 121 -5.22 -17.89 -7.99
N TRP A 122 -5.28 -16.64 -8.43
CA TRP A 122 -4.31 -15.65 -8.00
C TRP A 122 -4.51 -15.31 -6.54
N GLN A 123 -3.40 -15.29 -5.81
CA GLN A 123 -3.35 -14.75 -4.47
C GLN A 123 -2.13 -13.84 -4.30
N LEU A 124 -2.34 -12.68 -3.69
CA LEU A 124 -1.26 -11.92 -3.08
C LEU A 124 -1.05 -12.40 -1.65
N ARG A 125 0.21 -12.63 -1.29
CA ARG A 125 0.66 -12.93 0.08
C ARG A 125 1.75 -11.95 0.49
N GLU A 126 1.83 -11.68 1.78
CA GLU A 126 2.86 -10.82 2.39
C GLU A 126 3.63 -11.60 3.46
N TRP A 127 4.93 -11.32 3.53
CA TRP A 127 5.84 -11.78 4.56
C TRP A 127 6.75 -10.64 4.98
N HIS A 128 7.39 -10.82 6.11
CA HIS A 128 8.56 -10.05 6.51
C HIS A 128 9.73 -10.99 6.78
N LEU A 129 10.95 -10.49 6.64
CA LEU A 129 12.16 -11.18 7.03
C LEU A 129 12.49 -10.89 8.49
N ARG A 130 12.83 -11.96 9.20
CA ARG A 130 13.26 -11.88 10.59
C ARG A 130 14.47 -12.79 10.83
N PRO A 131 15.52 -12.31 11.52
CA PRO A 131 16.58 -13.16 12.03
C PRO A 131 16.09 -14.01 13.20
N ASN A 132 16.46 -15.28 13.18
CA ASN A 132 16.34 -16.20 14.30
C ASN A 132 17.51 -15.97 15.29
N ALA A 133 17.40 -16.58 16.48
CA ALA A 133 18.46 -16.52 17.48
C ALA A 133 19.79 -17.12 16.99
N ASP A 134 19.76 -18.04 16.02
CA ASP A 134 20.96 -18.62 15.41
C ASP A 134 21.52 -17.81 14.22
N GLY A 135 20.93 -16.63 13.93
CA GLY A 135 21.32 -15.77 12.82
C GLY A 135 20.74 -16.15 11.46
N THR A 136 19.98 -17.25 11.34
CA THR A 136 19.28 -17.60 10.10
C THR A 136 18.09 -16.67 9.84
N LEU A 137 17.69 -16.48 8.58
CA LEU A 137 16.58 -15.61 8.20
C LEU A 137 15.32 -16.41 7.87
N ASN A 138 14.20 -16.03 8.48
CA ASN A 138 12.89 -16.61 8.23
C ASN A 138 11.96 -15.61 7.52
N PHE A 139 11.19 -16.14 6.56
CA PHE A 139 9.98 -15.49 6.06
C PHE A 139 8.85 -15.75 7.05
N VAL A 140 8.40 -14.70 7.73
CA VAL A 140 7.27 -14.76 8.66
C VAL A 140 6.04 -14.21 7.93
N PRO A 141 4.96 -15.00 7.78
CA PRO A 141 3.73 -14.55 7.14
C PRO A 141 3.15 -13.32 7.83
N ASP A 142 2.60 -12.42 7.03
CA ASP A 142 1.94 -11.21 7.49
C ASP A 142 0.65 -10.94 6.71
N THR A 143 -0.22 -10.12 7.28
CA THR A 143 -1.46 -9.71 6.62
C THR A 143 -1.17 -8.82 5.41
N VAL A 144 -1.98 -8.92 4.37
CA VAL A 144 -1.93 -7.99 3.25
C VAL A 144 -2.60 -6.69 3.68
N LYS A 145 -1.88 -5.57 3.60
CA LYS A 145 -2.38 -4.30 4.14
C LYS A 145 -3.49 -3.68 3.28
N ALA A 146 -4.42 -3.00 3.95
CA ALA A 146 -5.66 -2.46 3.35
C ALA A 146 -6.55 -3.53 2.68
N ASN A 147 -6.49 -4.76 3.21
CA ASN A 147 -7.22 -5.92 2.67
C ASN A 147 -7.93 -6.63 3.82
N ALA A 148 -9.01 -6.01 4.32
CA ALA A 148 -9.80 -6.56 5.41
C ALA A 148 -10.38 -7.93 5.04
N LEU A 149 -10.51 -8.82 6.02
CA LEU A 149 -11.10 -10.14 5.84
C LEU A 149 -12.50 -10.03 5.19
N PRO A 150 -12.75 -10.67 4.03
CA PRO A 150 -13.99 -10.45 3.27
C PRO A 150 -15.27 -10.78 4.04
N SER A 151 -15.20 -11.76 4.95
CA SER A 151 -16.34 -12.11 5.77
C SER A 151 -16.81 -10.93 6.62
N LEU A 152 -15.94 -10.02 7.07
CA LEU A 152 -16.31 -8.88 7.94
C LEU A 152 -17.33 -7.92 7.30
N TYR A 153 -17.45 -7.89 5.97
CA TYR A 153 -18.42 -7.04 5.27
C TYR A 153 -19.85 -7.62 5.27
N GLY A 154 -19.99 -8.94 5.41
CA GLY A 154 -21.27 -9.63 5.35
C GLY A 154 -22.04 -9.65 6.68
N GLN A 155 -23.21 -10.29 6.67
CA GLN A 155 -23.97 -10.58 7.89
C GLN A 155 -23.30 -11.71 8.69
N ALA A 156 -23.44 -11.69 10.02
CA ALA A 156 -23.12 -12.83 10.86
C ALA A 156 -23.97 -14.05 10.48
N ILE A 157 -23.36 -15.23 10.50
CA ILE A 157 -24.04 -16.50 10.19
C ILE A 157 -24.31 -17.29 11.47
N ALA A 158 -25.32 -18.17 11.43
CA ALA A 158 -25.62 -19.05 12.56
C ALA A 158 -24.41 -19.97 12.86
N GLY A 159 -24.03 -20.04 14.14
CA GLY A 159 -22.87 -20.83 14.58
C GLY A 159 -21.50 -20.20 14.29
N GLU A 160 -21.46 -18.90 13.92
CA GLU A 160 -20.20 -18.16 13.78
C GLU A 160 -19.36 -18.20 15.08
N ASP A 161 -18.03 -18.31 14.94
CA ASP A 161 -17.09 -18.21 16.07
C ASP A 161 -17.31 -16.87 16.80
N PRO A 162 -17.53 -16.86 18.14
CA PRO A 162 -17.80 -15.64 18.89
C PRO A 162 -16.73 -14.55 18.71
N ARG A 163 -15.48 -14.91 18.46
CA ARG A 163 -14.38 -13.96 18.20
C ARG A 163 -14.54 -13.29 16.84
N LEU A 164 -14.95 -14.04 15.82
CA LEU A 164 -15.24 -13.48 14.50
C LEU A 164 -16.47 -12.57 14.54
N ALA A 165 -17.52 -12.98 15.27
CA ALA A 165 -18.71 -12.14 15.48
C ALA A 165 -18.34 -10.81 16.18
N ALA A 166 -17.52 -10.87 17.22
CA ALA A 166 -17.03 -9.67 17.91
C ALA A 166 -16.16 -8.80 17.00
N LEU A 167 -15.23 -9.39 16.22
CA LEU A 167 -14.38 -8.67 15.29
C LEU A 167 -15.19 -8.00 14.16
N ARG A 168 -16.21 -8.68 13.63
CA ARG A 168 -17.16 -8.16 12.65
C ARG A 168 -17.93 -6.97 13.19
N GLN A 169 -18.39 -7.04 14.43
CA GLN A 169 -19.07 -5.92 15.08
C GLN A 169 -18.13 -4.71 15.24
N GLN A 170 -16.89 -4.94 15.69
CA GLN A 170 -15.88 -3.89 15.80
C GLN A 170 -15.57 -3.25 14.45
N PHE A 171 -15.30 -4.06 13.43
CA PHE A 171 -15.04 -3.62 12.06
C PHE A 171 -16.20 -2.77 11.53
N SER A 172 -17.42 -3.27 11.68
CA SER A 172 -18.61 -2.58 11.21
C SER A 172 -18.82 -1.25 11.95
N ASN A 173 -18.55 -1.18 13.24
CA ASN A 173 -18.63 0.07 13.99
C ASN A 173 -17.55 1.08 13.56
N GLU A 174 -16.31 0.63 13.39
CA GLU A 174 -15.19 1.48 12.98
C GLU A 174 -15.35 1.98 11.53
N LEU A 175 -15.80 1.11 10.62
CA LEU A 175 -16.10 1.50 9.24
C LEU A 175 -17.14 2.60 9.18
N ILE A 176 -18.24 2.46 9.92
CA ILE A 176 -19.31 3.45 9.96
C ILE A 176 -18.89 4.74 10.66
N ALA A 177 -18.12 4.65 11.75
CA ALA A 177 -17.73 5.82 12.55
C ALA A 177 -16.53 6.58 12.02
N THR A 178 -15.67 5.95 11.20
CA THR A 178 -14.40 6.55 10.77
C THR A 178 -14.21 6.48 9.26
N TYR A 179 -14.42 5.32 8.65
CA TYR A 179 -14.03 5.14 7.24
C TYR A 179 -15.00 5.85 6.30
N VAL A 180 -16.30 5.81 6.61
CA VAL A 180 -17.32 6.54 5.85
C VAL A 180 -17.05 8.05 5.90
N ASP A 181 -16.71 8.59 7.07
CA ASP A 181 -16.40 10.01 7.23
C ASP A 181 -15.13 10.40 6.45
N ALA A 182 -14.05 9.63 6.57
CA ALA A 182 -12.81 9.90 5.82
C ALA A 182 -13.02 9.90 4.29
N ILE A 183 -13.85 8.99 3.78
CA ILE A 183 -14.19 8.95 2.35
C ILE A 183 -15.07 10.14 1.95
N ALA A 184 -16.06 10.51 2.77
CA ALA A 184 -16.92 11.67 2.53
C ALA A 184 -16.11 12.98 2.52
N ASP A 185 -15.21 13.17 3.49
CA ASP A 185 -14.33 14.33 3.59
C ASP A 185 -13.42 14.46 2.36
N THR A 186 -12.97 13.33 1.81
CA THR A 186 -12.18 13.31 0.56
C THR A 186 -12.96 13.92 -0.61
N ASP A 187 -14.24 13.62 -0.70
CA ASP A 187 -15.12 14.05 -1.79
C ASP A 187 -15.50 15.52 -1.66
N GLU A 188 -15.79 15.96 -0.44
CA GLU A 188 -15.99 17.37 -0.11
C GLU A 188 -14.77 18.21 -0.47
N GLN A 189 -13.57 17.74 -0.11
CA GLN A 189 -12.31 18.42 -0.46
C GLN A 189 -12.02 18.42 -1.96
N ALA A 190 -12.47 17.40 -2.69
CA ALA A 190 -12.32 17.36 -4.15
C ALA A 190 -13.21 18.41 -4.84
N LEU A 191 -14.37 18.75 -4.25
CA LEU A 191 -15.31 19.76 -4.75
C LEU A 191 -14.94 21.19 -4.34
N SER A 192 -14.37 21.40 -3.15
CA SER A 192 -14.11 22.74 -2.60
C SER A 192 -13.08 23.57 -3.36
N LYS A 193 -12.34 22.97 -4.31
CA LYS A 193 -11.28 23.64 -5.09
C LYS A 193 -11.76 24.45 -6.31
N GLY A 194 -13.06 24.65 -6.48
CA GLY A 194 -13.62 25.45 -7.59
C GLY A 194 -13.33 24.90 -9.00
N SER A 195 -12.71 23.73 -9.09
CA SER A 195 -12.38 23.00 -10.31
C SER A 195 -13.25 21.76 -10.40
N LYS A 196 -13.59 21.32 -11.61
CA LYS A 196 -14.29 20.05 -11.83
C LYS A 196 -13.47 18.92 -11.20
N ALA A 197 -14.01 18.24 -10.19
CA ALA A 197 -13.34 17.10 -9.58
C ALA A 197 -13.00 16.06 -10.66
N THR A 198 -11.73 15.67 -10.75
CA THR A 198 -11.26 14.67 -11.71
C THR A 198 -10.89 13.39 -10.98
N LEU A 199 -10.83 12.30 -11.75
CA LEU A 199 -10.36 11.04 -11.21
C LEU A 199 -8.95 11.16 -10.60
N ASP A 200 -8.07 11.98 -11.19
CA ASP A 200 -6.74 12.26 -10.64
C ASP A 200 -6.80 12.83 -9.22
N THR A 201 -7.71 13.79 -8.99
CA THR A 201 -7.85 14.43 -7.66
C THR A 201 -8.29 13.46 -6.57
N LEU A 202 -9.03 12.42 -6.94
CA LEU A 202 -9.49 11.38 -6.01
C LEU A 202 -8.50 10.22 -5.85
N LEU A 203 -7.92 9.72 -6.95
CA LEU A 203 -7.07 8.52 -6.93
C LEU A 203 -5.93 8.60 -5.90
N PHE A 204 -5.35 9.78 -5.71
CA PHE A 204 -4.26 10.01 -4.75
C PHE A 204 -4.72 10.34 -3.33
N LYS A 205 -6.03 10.56 -3.15
CA LYS A 205 -6.67 10.88 -1.86
C LYS A 205 -7.55 9.76 -1.32
N MET A 206 -7.74 8.69 -2.09
CA MET A 206 -8.70 7.63 -1.80
C MET A 206 -8.27 6.68 -0.67
N GLY A 207 -7.26 7.00 0.13
CA GLY A 207 -6.79 6.16 1.24
C GLY A 207 -7.89 5.89 2.28
N VAL A 208 -8.12 4.62 2.63
CA VAL A 208 -8.98 4.23 3.76
C VAL A 208 -8.10 3.69 4.89
N PRO A 209 -8.25 4.20 6.12
CA PRO A 209 -7.43 3.82 7.26
C PRO A 209 -7.89 2.48 7.86
N ILE A 210 -7.90 1.41 7.06
CA ILE A 210 -8.22 0.07 7.56
C ILE A 210 -7.16 -0.32 8.60
N SER A 211 -7.62 -0.57 9.83
CA SER A 211 -6.76 -1.05 10.91
C SER A 211 -6.17 -2.42 10.59
N ASP A 212 -4.89 -2.61 10.91
CA ASP A 212 -4.16 -3.82 10.56
C ASP A 212 -4.75 -5.09 11.21
N LYS A 213 -5.50 -4.95 12.31
CA LYS A 213 -6.21 -6.06 12.99
C LYS A 213 -7.33 -6.69 12.16
N TYR A 214 -7.82 -6.00 11.12
CA TYR A 214 -8.87 -6.52 10.25
C TYR A 214 -8.31 -7.18 8.99
N ASN A 215 -7.04 -6.96 8.66
CA ASN A 215 -6.44 -7.45 7.44
C ASN A 215 -6.31 -8.98 7.46
N THR A 216 -6.45 -9.61 6.29
CA THR A 216 -6.24 -11.06 6.12
C THR A 216 -4.88 -11.36 5.47
N PHE A 217 -4.39 -12.60 5.61
CA PHE A 217 -3.11 -13.09 5.08
C PHE A 217 -3.10 -13.36 3.57
N GLU A 218 -4.23 -13.18 2.89
CA GLU A 218 -4.36 -13.34 1.44
C GLU A 218 -5.26 -12.27 0.86
N SER A 219 -4.93 -11.80 -0.34
CA SER A 219 -5.87 -11.11 -1.21
C SER A 219 -6.09 -11.95 -2.45
N THR A 220 -7.33 -12.31 -2.73
CA THR A 220 -7.75 -13.08 -3.90
C THR A 220 -8.47 -12.16 -4.87
N ALA A 221 -8.17 -12.28 -6.15
CA ALA A 221 -8.81 -11.50 -7.21
C ALA A 221 -9.53 -12.39 -8.22
N SER A 222 -9.37 -13.72 -8.08
CA SER A 222 -10.04 -14.70 -8.92
C SER A 222 -11.51 -14.81 -8.50
N GLY A 223 -12.36 -14.00 -9.12
CA GLY A 223 -13.78 -13.89 -8.79
C GLY A 223 -14.08 -12.63 -7.97
N SER A 224 -15.15 -12.70 -7.18
CA SER A 224 -15.65 -11.60 -6.35
C SER A 224 -15.69 -11.94 -4.85
N ASP A 225 -15.00 -13.00 -4.43
CA ASP A 225 -15.02 -13.45 -3.03
C ASP A 225 -14.39 -12.43 -2.07
N ASP A 226 -13.42 -11.63 -2.54
CA ASP A 226 -12.81 -10.54 -1.77
C ASP A 226 -13.47 -9.17 -2.02
N ASP A 227 -14.50 -9.10 -2.87
CA ASP A 227 -15.17 -7.85 -3.22
C ASP A 227 -16.05 -7.37 -2.03
N PRO A 228 -15.74 -6.21 -1.43
CA PRO A 228 -16.49 -5.70 -0.28
C PRO A 228 -17.98 -5.50 -0.57
N LEU A 229 -18.33 -5.05 -1.78
CA LEU A 229 -19.72 -4.80 -2.15
C LEU A 229 -20.50 -6.11 -2.26
N VAL A 230 -19.93 -7.10 -2.95
CA VAL A 230 -20.56 -8.43 -3.09
C VAL A 230 -20.74 -9.08 -1.72
N ASN A 231 -19.76 -8.98 -0.83
CA ASN A 231 -19.89 -9.53 0.52
C ASN A 231 -20.90 -8.78 1.39
N ALA A 232 -20.99 -7.45 1.26
CA ALA A 232 -21.98 -6.66 2.00
C ALA A 232 -23.43 -6.92 1.53
N GLN A 233 -23.63 -7.33 0.28
CA GLN A 233 -24.94 -7.71 -0.24
C GLN A 233 -25.43 -9.07 0.30
N LYS A 234 -24.52 -9.97 0.65
CA LYS A 234 -24.87 -11.29 1.22
C LYS A 234 -25.59 -11.11 2.57
N GLY A 235 -26.89 -11.46 2.61
CA GLY A 235 -27.70 -11.40 3.82
C GLY A 235 -28.02 -9.99 4.33
N GLY A 236 -27.83 -8.94 3.53
CA GLY A 236 -28.07 -7.55 3.97
C GLY A 236 -27.06 -7.04 5.00
N GLY A 237 -25.77 -7.31 4.77
CA GLY A 237 -24.62 -6.98 5.64
C GLY A 237 -24.44 -5.48 5.93
N LEU A 238 -23.36 -4.86 5.45
CA LEU A 238 -23.03 -3.47 5.82
C LEU A 238 -23.86 -2.38 5.14
N LEU A 239 -24.45 -2.65 3.96
CA LEU A 239 -25.14 -1.64 3.17
C LEU A 239 -26.21 -0.85 3.97
N PRO A 240 -27.12 -1.50 4.75
CA PRO A 240 -28.14 -0.80 5.51
C PRO A 240 -27.60 0.08 6.65
N ARG A 241 -26.33 -0.11 7.06
CA ARG A 241 -25.69 0.70 8.09
C ARG A 241 -24.99 1.94 7.52
N ILE A 242 -24.47 1.84 6.29
CA ILE A 242 -23.76 2.94 5.64
C ILE A 242 -24.74 4.03 5.20
N LYS A 243 -25.90 3.66 4.65
CA LYS A 243 -26.88 4.62 4.15
C LYS A 243 -27.33 5.66 5.20
N PRO A 244 -27.79 5.29 6.40
CA PRO A 244 -28.19 6.27 7.41
C PRO A 244 -27.04 7.20 7.84
N LYS A 245 -25.80 6.70 7.86
CA LYS A 245 -24.62 7.51 8.15
C LYS A 245 -24.41 8.57 7.07
N LEU A 246 -24.47 8.19 5.79
CA LEU A 246 -24.39 9.13 4.66
C LEU A 246 -25.54 10.15 4.66
N ASP A 247 -26.77 9.70 4.90
CA ASP A 247 -27.94 10.58 4.99
C ASP A 247 -27.78 11.63 6.11
N SER A 248 -27.04 11.30 7.18
CA SER A 248 -26.75 12.21 8.30
C SER A 248 -25.57 13.16 8.06
N ALA A 249 -24.70 12.88 7.09
CA ALA A 249 -23.44 13.59 6.88
C ALA A 249 -23.62 15.03 6.33
N LYS A 250 -24.82 15.40 5.87
CA LYS A 250 -25.14 16.74 5.32
C LYS A 250 -24.11 17.24 4.30
N LEU A 251 -23.78 16.38 3.33
CA LEU A 251 -22.82 16.66 2.26
C LEU A 251 -23.19 17.93 1.47
N SER A 252 -22.18 18.64 0.96
CA SER A 252 -22.35 19.87 0.19
C SER A 252 -23.13 19.63 -1.10
N GLN A 253 -23.76 20.67 -1.62
CA GLN A 253 -24.47 20.59 -2.90
C GLN A 253 -23.51 20.13 -4.02
N GLY A 254 -23.87 19.05 -4.69
CA GLY A 254 -23.02 18.41 -5.72
C GLY A 254 -22.16 17.26 -5.19
N CYS A 255 -22.00 17.11 -3.89
CA CYS A 255 -21.43 15.92 -3.28
C CYS A 255 -22.56 14.92 -3.02
N SER A 256 -22.57 13.81 -3.75
CA SER A 256 -23.51 12.72 -3.48
C SER A 256 -22.74 11.40 -3.44
N MET A 257 -23.09 10.56 -2.49
CA MET A 257 -22.39 9.32 -2.25
C MET A 257 -23.38 8.21 -1.92
N THR A 258 -23.18 7.03 -2.52
CA THR A 258 -23.98 5.85 -2.21
C THR A 258 -23.20 4.85 -1.34
N SER A 259 -23.92 3.94 -0.70
CA SER A 259 -23.29 2.86 0.07
C SER A 259 -22.44 1.94 -0.81
N GLU A 260 -22.84 1.76 -2.08
CA GLU A 260 -22.04 1.03 -3.07
C GLU A 260 -20.74 1.75 -3.40
N GLN A 261 -20.75 3.08 -3.59
CA GLN A 261 -19.54 3.84 -3.88
C GLN A 261 -18.52 3.78 -2.73
N ILE A 262 -18.98 3.82 -1.47
CA ILE A 262 -18.14 3.58 -0.28
C ILE A 262 -17.44 2.22 -0.40
N LEU A 263 -18.19 1.15 -0.63
CA LEU A 263 -17.63 -0.21 -0.67
C LEU A 263 -16.77 -0.45 -1.92
N ASN A 264 -17.09 0.18 -3.05
CA ASN A 264 -16.26 0.14 -4.26
C ASN A 264 -14.91 0.83 -4.02
N ARG A 265 -14.87 1.94 -3.28
CA ARG A 265 -13.60 2.59 -2.90
C ARG A 265 -12.76 1.78 -1.95
N ILE A 266 -13.39 1.12 -0.98
CA ILE A 266 -12.71 0.19 -0.09
C ILE A 266 -12.15 -0.97 -0.91
N GLY A 267 -12.94 -1.53 -1.84
CA GLY A 267 -12.52 -2.59 -2.75
C GLY A 267 -11.35 -2.17 -3.63
N ALA A 268 -11.40 -0.98 -4.25
CA ALA A 268 -10.34 -0.46 -5.11
C ALA A 268 -8.97 -0.32 -4.43
N GLN A 269 -8.92 -0.32 -3.10
CA GLN A 269 -7.67 -0.26 -2.35
C GLN A 269 -7.15 -1.60 -1.87
N SER A 270 -8.02 -2.62 -1.84
CA SER A 270 -7.59 -3.99 -1.64
C SER A 270 -6.77 -4.42 -2.84
N CYS A 271 -5.89 -5.40 -2.64
CA CYS A 271 -5.04 -5.83 -3.74
C CYS A 271 -5.87 -6.45 -4.86
N GLY A 272 -6.86 -7.30 -4.54
CA GLY A 272 -7.74 -7.88 -5.54
C GLY A 272 -8.60 -6.87 -6.30
N GLY A 273 -9.04 -5.78 -5.66
CA GLY A 273 -9.84 -4.77 -6.34
C GLY A 273 -9.00 -3.86 -7.22
N CYS A 274 -7.84 -3.41 -6.72
CA CYS A 274 -6.88 -2.64 -7.53
C CYS A 274 -6.42 -3.40 -8.78
N HIS A 275 -6.34 -4.72 -8.70
CA HIS A 275 -5.87 -5.59 -9.77
C HIS A 275 -6.98 -6.15 -10.68
N HIS A 276 -8.23 -6.23 -10.22
CA HIS A 276 -9.27 -6.92 -10.97
C HIS A 276 -10.68 -6.37 -10.75
N PHE A 277 -11.29 -6.64 -9.58
CA PHE A 277 -12.75 -6.54 -9.45
C PHE A 277 -13.29 -5.10 -9.27
N SER A 278 -12.44 -4.07 -9.26
CA SER A 278 -12.90 -2.68 -9.17
C SER A 278 -13.03 -1.98 -10.52
N GLY A 279 -12.51 -2.55 -11.62
CA GLY A 279 -12.60 -1.98 -12.97
C GLY A 279 -14.02 -1.53 -13.34
N GLY A 280 -14.17 -0.29 -13.77
CA GLY A 280 -15.43 0.27 -14.28
C GLY A 280 -16.48 0.57 -13.20
N LYS A 281 -16.21 0.27 -11.93
CA LYS A 281 -17.16 0.54 -10.84
C LYS A 281 -17.21 2.02 -10.49
N SER A 282 -18.42 2.50 -10.21
CA SER A 282 -18.65 3.85 -9.69
C SER A 282 -18.01 4.01 -8.31
N ILE A 283 -17.17 5.03 -8.15
CA ILE A 283 -16.47 5.34 -6.90
C ILE A 283 -16.84 6.71 -6.35
N ALA A 284 -17.41 7.62 -7.15
CA ALA A 284 -17.80 8.96 -6.66
C ALA A 284 -18.88 9.58 -7.56
N SER A 285 -19.70 10.46 -6.98
CA SER A 285 -20.55 11.38 -7.75
C SER A 285 -20.29 12.82 -7.30
N LEU A 286 -19.44 13.53 -8.05
CA LEU A 286 -18.89 14.84 -7.70
C LEU A 286 -19.33 15.93 -8.70
N GLY A 287 -20.48 16.53 -8.42
CA GLY A 287 -21.12 17.57 -9.22
C GLY A 287 -22.28 17.01 -10.07
N PRO A 288 -23.16 17.88 -10.60
CA PRO A 288 -24.29 17.45 -11.41
C PRO A 288 -23.84 16.59 -12.60
N GLY A 289 -24.34 15.35 -12.66
CA GLY A 289 -24.06 14.41 -13.75
C GLY A 289 -22.60 13.93 -13.85
N THR A 290 -21.75 14.20 -12.85
CA THR A 290 -20.34 13.79 -12.87
C THR A 290 -20.16 12.55 -11.99
N GLU A 291 -20.21 11.38 -12.62
CA GLU A 291 -19.84 10.11 -12.01
C GLU A 291 -18.37 9.79 -12.33
N LEU A 292 -17.60 9.46 -11.30
CA LEU A 292 -16.23 9.00 -11.43
C LEU A 292 -16.19 7.49 -11.22
N LYS A 293 -15.55 6.79 -12.16
CA LYS A 293 -15.39 5.34 -12.15
C LYS A 293 -13.92 4.98 -11.94
N TRP A 294 -13.69 3.87 -11.25
CA TRP A 294 -12.34 3.30 -11.20
C TRP A 294 -11.93 2.86 -12.62
N PRO A 295 -10.71 3.18 -13.08
CA PRO A 295 -10.28 2.83 -14.43
C PRO A 295 -10.35 1.33 -14.70
N ASP A 296 -10.78 0.99 -15.91
CA ASP A 296 -10.65 -0.38 -16.39
C ASP A 296 -9.19 -0.77 -16.50
N MET A 297 -8.89 -1.99 -16.10
CA MET A 297 -7.56 -2.54 -16.12
C MET A 297 -7.48 -3.55 -17.27
N PRO A 298 -6.86 -3.19 -18.41
CA PRO A 298 -6.51 -4.19 -19.41
C PRO A 298 -5.41 -5.06 -18.79
N GLY A 299 -5.77 -6.29 -18.45
CA GLY A 299 -4.89 -7.23 -17.77
C GLY A 299 -5.00 -7.18 -16.25
N PHE A 300 -4.39 -8.19 -15.63
CA PHE A 300 -4.62 -8.56 -14.23
C PHE A 300 -3.59 -7.96 -13.24
N VAL A 301 -2.42 -7.54 -13.74
CA VAL A 301 -1.33 -6.97 -12.91
C VAL A 301 -0.81 -5.67 -13.53
N HIS A 302 -0.25 -4.79 -12.68
CA HIS A 302 0.24 -3.49 -13.14
C HIS A 302 1.46 -3.56 -14.07
N ILE A 303 2.24 -4.63 -13.95
CA ILE A 303 3.26 -5.04 -14.91
C ILE A 303 3.06 -6.53 -15.15
N ASP A 304 2.90 -6.94 -16.41
CA ASP A 304 2.74 -8.35 -16.78
C ASP A 304 4.09 -9.04 -17.02
N GLU A 305 4.04 -10.33 -17.36
CA GLU A 305 5.22 -11.14 -17.62
C GLU A 305 6.03 -10.68 -18.86
N ASN A 306 5.43 -9.92 -19.78
CA ASN A 306 6.10 -9.33 -20.93
C ASN A 306 6.73 -7.96 -20.63
N GLY A 307 6.41 -7.38 -19.46
CA GLY A 307 6.83 -6.04 -19.06
C GLY A 307 5.86 -4.94 -19.47
N ASP A 308 4.66 -5.29 -19.97
CA ASP A 308 3.63 -4.32 -20.34
C ASP A 308 3.05 -3.66 -19.09
N ILE A 309 2.85 -2.34 -19.16
CA ILE A 309 2.44 -1.50 -18.03
C ILE A 309 0.96 -1.14 -18.14
N SER A 310 0.19 -1.36 -17.06
CA SER A 310 -1.24 -1.01 -17.01
C SER A 310 -1.52 0.50 -17.17
N ILE A 311 -2.73 0.84 -17.65
CA ILE A 311 -3.22 2.24 -17.77
C ILE A 311 -3.15 2.97 -16.43
N LEU A 312 -3.58 2.34 -15.33
CA LEU A 312 -3.48 2.93 -13.99
C LEU A 312 -2.04 3.35 -13.63
N LEU A 313 -1.08 2.47 -13.92
CA LEU A 313 0.31 2.76 -13.62
C LEU A 313 0.86 3.85 -14.55
N LYS A 314 0.58 3.75 -15.86
CA LYS A 314 1.10 4.66 -16.89
C LYS A 314 0.53 6.08 -16.80
N ASP A 315 -0.78 6.21 -16.68
CA ASP A 315 -1.47 7.49 -16.89
C ASP A 315 -1.74 8.22 -15.56
N PHE A 316 -1.75 7.49 -14.44
CA PHE A 316 -2.04 8.07 -13.12
C PHE A 316 -0.83 7.95 -12.18
N PHE A 317 -0.43 6.74 -11.81
CA PHE A 317 0.54 6.56 -10.73
C PHE A 317 1.96 7.04 -11.07
N LEU A 318 2.49 6.73 -12.25
CA LEU A 318 3.85 7.14 -12.64
C LEU A 318 3.98 8.67 -12.80
N PRO A 319 3.06 9.40 -13.46
CA PRO A 319 3.10 10.86 -13.53
C PRO A 319 3.11 11.51 -12.15
N SER A 320 2.25 11.04 -11.25
CA SER A 320 2.17 11.54 -9.88
C SER A 320 3.42 11.24 -9.05
N ARG A 321 4.00 10.04 -9.19
CA ARG A 321 5.28 9.69 -8.53
C ARG A 321 6.44 10.54 -9.07
N ARG A 322 6.46 10.81 -10.37
CA ARG A 322 7.44 11.71 -11.00
C ARG A 322 7.30 13.12 -10.43
N GLN A 323 6.07 13.64 -10.31
CA GLN A 323 5.84 14.96 -9.76
C GLN A 323 6.33 15.05 -8.31
N ASN A 324 5.99 14.06 -7.48
CA ASN A 324 6.50 13.97 -6.10
C ASN A 324 8.03 14.00 -6.01
N LEU A 325 8.71 13.25 -6.89
CA LEU A 325 10.18 13.25 -6.93
C LEU A 325 10.72 14.65 -7.29
N ILE A 326 10.12 15.31 -8.28
CA ILE A 326 10.51 16.66 -8.71
C ILE A 326 10.27 17.68 -7.59
N ASP A 327 9.13 17.62 -6.92
CA ASP A 327 8.78 18.54 -5.84
C ASP A 327 9.72 18.36 -4.65
N PHE A 328 10.02 17.10 -4.29
CA PHE A 328 11.00 16.79 -3.25
C PHE A 328 12.40 17.33 -3.58
N LEU A 329 12.85 17.21 -4.82
CA LEU A 329 14.16 17.74 -5.24
C LEU A 329 14.23 19.28 -5.24
N LYS A 330 13.09 19.94 -5.49
CA LYS A 330 12.99 21.41 -5.49
C LYS A 330 12.74 22.00 -4.10
N ALA A 331 12.24 21.20 -3.17
CA ALA A 331 11.90 21.65 -1.84
C ALA A 331 13.14 22.27 -1.16
N PRO A 332 12.99 23.41 -0.48
CA PRO A 332 14.05 23.92 0.38
C PRO A 332 14.34 22.90 1.49
N ALA A 333 15.57 22.92 1.99
CA ALA A 333 15.97 22.04 3.07
C ALA A 333 14.99 22.13 4.24
N ALA A 334 14.36 21.00 4.58
CA ALA A 334 13.43 20.95 5.70
C ALA A 334 14.16 21.31 7.01
N PRO A 335 13.50 22.00 7.95
CA PRO A 335 14.05 22.19 9.29
C PRO A 335 14.44 20.84 9.89
N GLN A 336 15.55 20.79 10.63
CA GLN A 336 15.94 19.56 11.33
C GLN A 336 14.82 19.14 12.28
N VAL A 337 14.17 18.03 11.96
CA VAL A 337 13.24 17.39 12.88
C VAL A 337 14.11 16.75 13.96
N SER A 338 13.83 17.05 15.23
CA SER A 338 14.42 16.33 16.36
C SER A 338 13.89 14.90 16.37
N ALA A 339 14.37 14.06 15.47
CA ALA A 339 14.02 12.66 15.45
C ALA A 339 14.51 12.03 16.75
N SER A 340 13.65 11.23 17.39
CA SER A 340 14.07 10.25 18.39
C SER A 340 14.82 9.08 17.70
N ALA A 341 15.87 9.40 16.93
CA ALA A 341 16.71 8.45 16.21
C ALA A 341 17.27 7.34 17.13
N ARG A 342 17.38 7.63 18.44
CA ARG A 342 17.79 6.66 19.46
C ARG A 342 16.90 5.44 19.58
N SER A 343 15.60 5.49 19.24
CA SER A 343 14.73 4.31 19.41
C SER A 343 14.85 3.29 18.27
N PHE A 344 15.27 3.72 17.08
CA PHE A 344 15.25 2.89 15.86
C PHE A 344 16.54 2.09 15.68
N ASP A 345 17.69 2.74 15.87
CA ASP A 345 18.97 2.02 15.91
C ASP A 345 19.03 1.11 17.14
N ASP A 346 18.45 1.52 18.29
CA ASP A 346 18.29 0.64 19.46
C ASP A 346 17.39 -0.57 19.16
N PHE A 347 16.25 -0.37 18.47
CA PHE A 347 15.39 -1.48 18.05
C PHE A 347 16.12 -2.46 17.12
N ARG A 348 16.93 -1.96 16.19
CA ARG A 348 17.72 -2.81 15.28
C ARG A 348 18.89 -3.50 15.94
N THR A 349 19.61 -2.81 16.83
CA THR A 349 20.67 -3.40 17.64
C THR A 349 20.10 -4.53 18.49
N ARG A 350 18.94 -4.32 19.13
CA ARG A 350 18.24 -5.38 19.86
C ARG A 350 17.82 -6.52 18.96
N LEU A 351 17.26 -6.26 17.78
CA LEU A 351 16.91 -7.31 16.82
C LEU A 351 18.11 -8.11 16.28
N ALA A 352 19.30 -7.49 16.28
CA ALA A 352 20.54 -8.16 15.94
C ALA A 352 21.10 -9.01 17.10
N GLU A 353 20.59 -8.84 18.33
CA GLU A 353 20.93 -9.64 19.49
C GLU A 353 20.00 -10.86 19.63
N PRO A 354 20.53 -12.10 19.51
CA PRO A 354 19.77 -13.32 19.70
C PRO A 354 18.95 -13.34 21.01
N GLY A 355 17.64 -13.50 20.91
CA GLY A 355 16.75 -13.72 22.06
C GLY A 355 16.27 -12.47 22.80
N SER A 356 16.55 -11.26 22.32
CA SER A 356 16.20 -10.02 23.02
C SER A 356 14.71 -9.60 22.93
N LEU A 357 13.95 -10.12 21.95
CA LEU A 357 12.56 -9.73 21.70
C LEU A 357 11.68 -10.94 21.36
N SER A 358 10.49 -11.00 21.98
CA SER A 358 9.46 -12.00 21.65
C SER A 358 8.82 -11.70 20.30
N THR A 359 8.26 -12.73 19.64
CA THR A 359 7.52 -12.60 18.37
C THR A 359 6.36 -11.60 18.47
N THR A 360 5.63 -11.67 19.57
CA THR A 360 4.46 -10.83 19.81
C THR A 360 4.84 -9.37 20.03
N ASP A 361 5.95 -9.09 20.72
CA ASP A 361 6.42 -7.72 20.95
C ASP A 361 6.87 -7.03 19.66
N THR A 362 7.51 -7.77 18.74
CA THR A 362 7.95 -7.22 17.45
C THR A 362 6.76 -6.91 16.53
N ASP A 363 5.76 -7.78 16.50
CA ASP A 363 4.60 -7.62 15.62
C ASP A 363 3.66 -6.51 16.10
N ILE A 364 3.40 -6.43 17.41
CA ILE A 364 2.60 -5.36 18.01
C ILE A 364 3.26 -4.01 17.76
N ARG A 365 4.55 -3.86 18.13
CA ARG A 365 5.26 -2.58 17.93
C ARG A 365 5.31 -2.17 16.46
N ARG A 366 5.47 -3.12 15.54
CA ARG A 366 5.46 -2.83 14.10
C ARG A 366 4.10 -2.35 13.62
N SER A 367 3.02 -3.04 14.01
CA SER A 367 1.64 -2.63 13.69
C SER A 367 1.35 -1.24 14.26
N ASP A 368 1.77 -0.97 15.50
CA ASP A 368 1.58 0.31 16.17
C ASP A 368 2.38 1.42 15.47
N LEU A 369 3.64 1.17 15.09
CA LEU A 369 4.46 2.11 14.34
C LEU A 369 3.86 2.42 12.97
N ARG A 370 3.40 1.40 12.23
CA ARG A 370 2.73 1.59 10.92
C ARG A 370 1.40 2.34 11.08
N THR A 371 0.66 2.08 12.16
CA THR A 371 -0.62 2.76 12.43
C THR A 371 -0.38 4.21 12.84
N ALA A 372 0.60 4.48 13.71
CA ALA A 372 1.00 5.84 14.07
C ALA A 372 1.47 6.64 12.85
N ASP A 373 2.24 6.01 11.95
CA ASP A 373 2.64 6.61 10.67
C ASP A 373 1.45 6.90 9.76
N LYS A 374 0.36 6.13 9.82
CA LYS A 374 -0.86 6.44 9.05
C LYS A 374 -1.66 7.60 9.66
N LEU A 375 -1.48 7.90 10.95
CA LEU A 375 -2.28 8.89 11.69
C LEU A 375 -1.56 10.23 11.89
N THR A 376 -0.26 10.30 11.62
CA THR A 376 0.53 11.52 11.83
C THR A 376 0.21 12.55 10.74
N GLU A 377 0.10 13.83 11.11
CA GLU A 377 -0.14 14.92 10.16
C GLU A 377 1.02 15.01 9.15
N GLY A 378 0.69 15.10 7.86
CA GLY A 378 1.66 15.00 6.78
C GLY A 378 2.22 13.59 6.55
N ALA A 379 1.86 12.61 7.39
CA ALA A 379 2.26 11.24 7.17
C ALA A 379 1.35 10.59 6.14
N PHE A 380 1.98 9.73 5.34
CA PHE A 380 1.43 9.22 4.11
C PHE A 380 0.38 8.13 4.39
N THR A 381 -0.68 8.45 5.14
CA THR A 381 -1.99 8.12 4.60
C THR A 381 -2.01 8.62 3.16
N ARG A 382 -2.69 7.91 2.26
CA ARG A 382 -2.90 8.40 0.88
C ARG A 382 -3.83 9.63 0.88
N PHE A 383 -3.57 10.61 1.74
CA PHE A 383 -4.09 11.96 1.80
C PHE A 383 -2.87 12.85 1.58
N ARG A 384 -2.62 13.19 0.32
CA ARG A 384 -1.69 14.28 0.05
C ARG A 384 -2.43 15.58 0.36
N SER A 385 -1.88 16.38 1.26
CA SER A 385 -2.18 17.81 1.24
C SER A 385 -1.78 18.32 -0.14
N ALA A 386 -2.65 19.14 -0.70
CA ALA A 386 -2.25 20.03 -1.76
C ALA A 386 -2.18 21.37 -1.06
N ASP A 387 -0.99 21.95 -1.02
CA ASP A 387 -0.91 23.39 -1.11
C ASP A 387 -1.72 23.85 -2.35
#